data_AF-A0A554IZI5-F1
#
_entry.id   AF-A0A554IZI5-F1
#
_cell.length_a   1.000
_cell.length_b   1.000
_cell.length_c   1.000
_cell.angle_alpha   90.00
_cell.angle_beta   90.00
_cell.angle_gamma   90.00
#
_symmetry.space_group_name_H-M   'P 1'
#
loop_
_entity.id
_entity.type
_entity.pdbx_description
1 polymer ?
#
loop_
_entity_poly.entity_id
_entity_poly.type
_entity_poly.pdbx_seq_one_letter_code
_entity_poly.pdbx_strand_id
1 'polypeptide(L)'
;MGFLDEMKRRLTTPGAEAFSRERFRSAQPDYLKTPGAGSPGGDAPPPTFYDTVDAARRRRRLLFTALGILGGILLIAGGTYGGIRWYRESRTVQPYHIAFSLTGPERIVSGEDARLQLRVENNSRVAWENVNVELQLPEGFTTKTTTPLAVNPSARAPGSAAAPPGAATLAWTLGTLPSKASQDLVVTGRLLGEEGTAALFHARVTLVPQNRPDARTEKTAFSSIAVGGIPVELSIDFRRCHRSSKAKSQLPGLSKDSPTPQNRSPRNWGL
;
A
#
# COMPACT_ATOMS: atom_id res chain seq x y z
N MET A 1 13.05 16.38 -5.82
CA MET A 1 13.87 17.51 -5.33
C MET A 1 13.16 18.10 -4.14
N GLY A 2 13.79 18.03 -2.96
CA GLY A 2 13.13 18.21 -1.67
C GLY A 2 13.06 19.67 -1.24
N PHE A 3 12.00 20.00 -0.50
CA PHE A 3 11.77 21.29 0.16
C PHE A 3 13.00 21.86 0.89
N LEU A 4 13.88 21.00 1.40
CA LEU A 4 15.14 21.38 2.05
C LEU A 4 16.14 22.08 1.11
N ASP A 5 16.20 21.70 -0.17
CA ASP A 5 17.08 22.36 -1.15
C ASP A 5 16.51 23.71 -1.60
N GLU A 6 15.18 23.83 -1.70
CA GLU A 6 14.48 25.09 -1.95
C GLU A 6 14.71 26.09 -0.80
N MET A 7 14.69 25.61 0.45
CA MET A 7 14.92 26.44 1.63
C MET A 7 16.38 26.93 1.73
N LYS A 8 17.36 26.07 1.43
CA LYS A 8 18.77 26.48 1.37
C LYS A 8 19.02 27.51 0.29
N ARG A 9 18.40 27.36 -0.89
CA ARG A 9 18.54 28.31 -2.00
C ARG A 9 17.94 29.69 -1.68
N ARG A 10 16.86 29.74 -0.89
CA ARG A 10 16.27 31.02 -0.44
C ARG A 10 17.07 31.72 0.66
N LEU A 11 17.86 30.99 1.44
CA LEU A 11 18.70 31.57 2.49
C LEU A 11 20.04 32.11 1.98
N THR A 12 20.48 31.68 0.78
CA THR A 12 21.79 32.09 0.21
C THR A 12 21.69 33.13 -0.90
N THR A 13 20.51 33.69 -1.19
CA THR A 13 20.39 34.79 -2.15
C THR A 13 21.02 36.06 -1.56
N PRO A 14 22.19 36.52 -2.03
CA PRO A 14 22.85 37.70 -1.52
C PRO A 14 22.19 38.91 -2.18
N GLY A 15 21.18 39.47 -1.51
CA GLY A 15 20.46 40.68 -1.91
C GLY A 15 20.11 41.57 -0.71
N ALA A 16 20.87 41.42 0.39
CA ALA A 16 20.66 42.13 1.66
C ALA A 16 21.51 43.41 1.80
N GLU A 17 21.99 43.96 0.70
CA GLU A 17 22.59 45.29 0.69
C GLU A 17 21.90 46.09 -0.39
N ALA A 18 20.90 46.88 0.00
CA ALA A 18 20.94 48.32 -0.23
C ALA A 18 19.72 49.02 0.39
N PHE A 19 19.98 50.19 0.98
CA PHE A 19 19.01 51.24 1.32
C PHE A 19 17.97 50.88 2.41
N SER A 20 18.17 51.29 3.65
CA SER A 20 18.02 52.71 3.96
C SER A 20 18.59 53.05 5.34
N ARG A 21 19.85 53.49 5.36
CA ARG A 21 20.46 54.27 6.45
C ARG A 21 19.90 55.71 6.56
N GLU A 22 18.86 56.05 5.79
CA GLU A 22 18.30 57.41 5.73
C GLU A 22 17.23 57.74 6.79
N ARG A 23 16.78 56.79 7.63
CA ARG A 23 15.78 57.10 8.68
C ARG A 23 16.36 57.68 9.98
N PHE A 24 17.60 58.16 9.97
CA PHE A 24 18.24 58.79 11.14
C PHE A 24 18.43 60.30 11.03
N ARG A 25 17.82 60.97 10.05
CA ARG A 25 17.79 62.45 10.02
C ARG A 25 16.38 62.96 10.36
N SER A 26 16.37 63.87 11.33
CA SER A 26 15.30 64.77 11.77
C SER A 26 14.11 64.22 12.58
N ALA A 27 14.38 63.39 13.59
CA ALA A 27 13.53 63.41 14.79
C ALA A 27 14.20 64.29 15.85
N GLN A 28 14.13 65.61 15.63
CA GLN A 28 14.41 66.53 16.74
C GLN A 28 13.39 66.22 17.83
N PRO A 29 13.82 66.03 19.08
CA PRO A 29 12.88 65.80 20.15
C PRO A 29 11.94 67.01 20.31
N ASP A 30 10.64 66.74 20.27
CA ASP A 30 9.55 67.74 20.27
C ASP A 30 9.43 68.57 21.57
N TYR A 31 10.35 68.40 22.54
CA TYR A 31 10.35 69.15 23.78
C TYR A 31 10.92 70.58 23.68
N LEU A 32 11.37 71.01 22.50
CA LEU A 32 11.79 72.40 22.23
C LEU A 32 10.82 73.20 21.38
N LYS A 33 9.64 72.65 21.06
CA LYS A 33 8.60 73.41 20.38
C LYS A 33 7.87 74.27 21.42
N THR A 34 8.43 75.44 21.70
CA THR A 34 7.79 76.49 22.49
C THR A 34 6.39 76.73 21.91
N PRO A 35 5.31 76.47 22.67
CA PRO A 35 3.97 76.68 22.18
C PRO A 35 3.80 78.16 21.86
N GLY A 36 3.42 78.44 20.62
CA GLY A 36 3.09 79.78 20.17
C GLY A 36 2.09 80.40 21.14
N ALA A 37 2.47 81.54 21.69
CA ALA A 37 1.62 82.38 22.52
C ALA A 37 0.40 82.79 21.70
N GLY A 38 -0.73 82.11 21.91
CA GLY A 38 -1.93 82.35 21.15
C GLY A 38 -2.92 81.21 21.21
N SER A 39 -3.44 80.89 22.40
CA SER A 39 -4.85 80.52 22.47
C SER A 39 -5.44 80.87 23.84
N PRO A 40 -6.60 81.54 23.90
CA PRO A 40 -7.18 82.06 25.13
C PRO A 40 -8.03 81.01 25.84
N GLY A 41 -7.96 81.02 27.17
CA GLY A 41 -9.14 80.80 28.01
C GLY A 41 -9.70 79.39 28.07
N GLY A 42 -8.94 78.48 28.67
CA GLY A 42 -9.49 77.33 29.38
C GLY A 42 -8.57 77.03 30.55
N ASP A 43 -8.90 77.56 31.73
CA ASP A 43 -8.17 77.38 33.00
C ASP A 43 -8.25 75.92 33.47
N ALA A 44 -7.70 75.00 32.68
CA ALA A 44 -7.45 73.66 33.14
C ALA A 44 -6.22 73.72 34.06
N PRO A 45 -6.34 73.35 35.35
CA PRO A 45 -5.19 73.33 36.25
C PRO A 45 -4.10 72.41 35.67
N PRO A 46 -2.82 72.75 35.87
CA PRO A 46 -1.72 71.89 35.41
C PRO A 46 -1.91 70.49 36.02
N PRO A 47 -1.70 69.42 35.24
CA PRO A 47 -1.91 68.06 35.72
C PRO A 47 -1.06 67.84 36.96
N THR A 48 -1.70 67.39 38.04
CA THR A 48 -1.00 67.12 39.29
C THR A 48 -0.16 65.86 39.15
N PHE A 49 0.88 65.72 39.98
CA PHE A 49 1.69 64.49 40.02
C PHE A 49 0.81 63.23 40.18
N TYR A 50 -0.27 63.34 40.95
CA TYR A 50 -1.24 62.26 41.16
C TYR A 50 -1.95 61.84 39.86
N ASP A 51 -2.31 62.79 38.99
CA ASP A 51 -2.95 62.49 37.70
C ASP A 51 -2.05 61.64 36.80
N THR A 52 -0.73 61.87 36.86
CA THR A 52 0.24 61.10 36.05
C THR A 52 0.42 59.67 36.56
N VAL A 53 0.38 59.45 37.87
CA VAL A 53 0.52 58.14 38.51
C VAL A 53 -0.74 57.28 38.29
N ASP A 54 -1.92 57.88 38.41
CA ASP A 54 -3.19 57.18 38.19
C ASP A 54 -3.41 56.82 36.71
N ALA A 55 -3.02 57.70 35.79
CA ALA A 55 -3.00 57.40 34.37
C ALA A 55 -2.08 56.21 34.05
N ALA A 56 -0.89 56.14 34.67
CA ALA A 56 0.03 55.03 34.50
C ALA A 56 -0.53 53.71 35.05
N ARG A 57 -1.19 53.74 36.21
CA ARG A 57 -1.80 52.55 36.84
C ARG A 57 -2.96 52.00 36.01
N ARG A 58 -3.81 52.87 35.47
CA ARG A 58 -4.93 52.49 34.58
C ARG A 58 -4.41 51.84 33.29
N ARG A 59 -3.35 52.41 32.68
CA ARG A 59 -2.71 51.85 31.49
C ARG A 59 -2.13 50.46 31.75
N ARG A 60 -1.47 50.24 32.89
CA ARG A 60 -0.95 48.91 33.28
C ARG A 60 -2.08 47.89 33.42
N ARG A 61 -3.18 48.24 34.10
CA ARG A 61 -4.35 47.34 34.23
C ARG A 61 -4.92 46.96 32.87
N LEU A 62 -5.12 47.93 31.97
CA LEU A 62 -5.62 47.68 30.62
C LEU A 62 -4.69 46.78 29.80
N LEU A 63 -3.37 46.96 29.94
CA LEU A 63 -2.38 46.10 29.28
C LEU A 63 -2.45 44.66 29.82
N PHE A 64 -2.52 44.45 31.13
CA PHE A 64 -2.66 43.10 31.69
C PHE A 64 -3.97 42.42 31.28
N THR A 65 -5.08 43.14 31.25
CA THR A 65 -6.35 42.59 30.75
C THR A 65 -6.27 42.24 29.26
N ALA A 66 -5.64 43.09 28.44
CA ALA A 66 -5.46 42.81 27.02
C ALA A 66 -4.55 41.59 26.78
N LEU A 67 -3.46 41.47 27.53
CA LEU A 67 -2.56 40.30 27.52
C LEU A 67 -3.29 39.03 27.97
N GLY A 68 -4.12 39.11 29.01
CA GLY A 68 -4.93 37.98 29.48
C GLY A 68 -5.94 37.52 28.43
N ILE A 69 -6.63 38.47 27.78
CA ILE A 69 -7.57 38.17 26.68
C ILE A 69 -6.81 37.55 25.50
N LEU A 70 -5.67 38.11 25.09
CA LEU A 70 -4.85 37.58 24.00
C LEU A 70 -4.36 36.15 24.31
N GLY A 71 -3.89 35.91 25.53
CA GLY A 71 -3.49 34.59 25.99
C GLY A 71 -4.65 33.59 25.96
N GLY A 72 -5.84 34.01 26.39
CA GLY A 72 -7.06 33.20 26.30
C GLY A 72 -7.41 32.83 24.86
N ILE A 73 -7.37 33.79 23.93
CA ILE A 73 -7.64 33.55 22.50
C ILE A 73 -6.63 32.56 21.91
N LEU A 74 -5.34 32.72 22.20
CA LEU A 74 -4.30 31.82 21.71
C LEU A 74 -4.47 30.39 22.25
N LEU A 75 -4.88 30.23 23.50
CA LEU A 75 -5.14 28.92 24.10
C LEU A 75 -6.32 28.24 23.40
N ILE A 76 -7.42 28.95 23.16
CA ILE A 76 -8.58 28.42 22.45
C ILE A 76 -8.22 28.07 21.01
N ALA A 77 -7.50 28.95 20.30
CA ALA A 77 -7.06 28.70 18.93
C ALA A 77 -6.13 27.47 18.84
N GLY A 78 -5.15 27.37 19.75
CA GLY A 78 -4.23 26.24 19.83
C GLY A 78 -4.93 24.92 20.18
N GLY A 79 -5.83 24.94 21.16
CA GLY A 79 -6.64 23.78 21.54
C GLY A 79 -7.55 23.31 20.41
N THR A 80 -8.20 24.25 19.72
CA THR A 80 -9.06 23.94 18.57
C THR A 80 -8.26 23.34 17.42
N TYR A 81 -7.12 23.94 17.06
CA TYR A 81 -6.23 23.43 16.01
C TYR A 81 -5.68 22.04 16.36
N GLY A 82 -5.19 21.85 17.59
CA GLY A 82 -4.68 20.58 18.08
C GLY A 82 -5.75 19.49 18.08
N GLY A 83 -6.95 19.80 18.57
CA GLY A 83 -8.10 18.89 18.57
C GLY A 83 -8.51 18.45 17.17
N ILE A 84 -8.61 19.40 16.23
CA ILE A 84 -8.93 19.09 14.82
C ILE A 84 -7.84 18.21 14.19
N ARG A 85 -6.56 18.52 14.43
CA ARG A 85 -5.44 17.73 13.89
C ARG A 85 -5.47 16.30 14.40
N TRP A 86 -5.60 16.12 15.72
CA TRP A 86 -5.68 14.81 16.37
C TRP A 86 -6.91 14.00 15.90
N TYR A 87 -8.06 14.67 15.75
CA TYR A 87 -9.29 14.05 15.26
C TYR A 87 -9.17 13.56 13.80
N ARG A 88 -8.53 14.35 12.93
CA ARG A 88 -8.30 13.98 11.52
C ARG A 88 -7.33 12.80 11.40
N GLU A 89 -6.29 12.77 12.22
CA GLU A 89 -5.30 11.70 12.23
C GLU A 89 -5.89 10.38 12.72
N SER A 90 -6.67 10.43 13.80
CA SER A 90 -7.31 9.26 14.41
C SER A 90 -8.35 8.57 13.53
N ARG A 91 -8.86 9.26 12.50
CA ARG A 91 -9.88 8.73 11.57
C ARG A 91 -9.33 8.37 10.19
N THR A 92 -8.08 8.70 9.86
CA THR A 92 -7.56 8.39 8.52
C THR A 92 -7.17 6.90 8.45
N VAL A 93 -7.80 6.13 7.54
CA VAL A 93 -7.39 4.75 7.25
C VAL A 93 -6.07 4.81 6.49
N GLN A 94 -5.00 4.33 7.11
CA GLN A 94 -3.68 4.22 6.51
C GLN A 94 -3.50 2.82 5.89
N PRO A 95 -2.70 2.65 4.83
CA PRO A 95 -2.52 1.36 4.16
C PRO A 95 -2.06 0.21 5.07
N TYR A 96 -1.33 0.50 6.15
CA TYR A 96 -0.88 -0.52 7.11
C TYR A 96 -2.01 -1.04 8.01
N HIS A 97 -3.17 -0.38 8.09
CA HIS A 97 -4.33 -0.89 8.80
C HIS A 97 -5.08 -1.99 8.03
N ILE A 98 -4.67 -2.27 6.78
CA ILE A 98 -5.25 -3.34 5.97
C ILE A 98 -4.32 -4.54 6.08
N ALA A 99 -4.68 -5.55 6.87
CA ALA A 99 -3.96 -6.82 6.87
C ALA A 99 -4.58 -7.73 5.80
N PHE A 100 -3.80 -8.04 4.77
CA PHE A 100 -4.21 -8.89 3.66
C PHE A 100 -3.11 -9.90 3.41
N SER A 101 -3.45 -11.17 3.48
CA SER A 101 -2.49 -12.26 3.32
C SER A 101 -3.10 -13.38 2.48
N LEU A 102 -2.25 -14.02 1.68
CA LEU A 102 -2.56 -15.19 0.88
C LEU A 102 -1.56 -16.26 1.28
N THR A 103 -2.06 -17.37 1.83
CA THR A 103 -1.25 -18.49 2.30
C THR A 103 -1.62 -19.73 1.51
N GLY A 104 -0.63 -20.51 1.11
CA GLY A 104 -0.80 -21.79 0.43
C GLY A 104 0.34 -22.74 0.80
N PRO A 105 0.29 -24.01 0.33
CA PRO A 105 1.41 -24.91 0.47
C PRO A 105 2.62 -24.40 -0.33
N GLU A 106 3.83 -24.59 0.18
CA GLU A 106 5.05 -24.18 -0.52
C GLU A 106 5.31 -25.03 -1.78
N ARG A 107 4.97 -26.33 -1.70
CA ARG A 107 5.13 -27.30 -2.78
C ARG A 107 3.90 -28.21 -2.88
N ILE A 108 3.53 -28.59 -4.09
CA ILE A 108 2.47 -29.57 -4.36
C ILE A 108 2.86 -30.48 -5.52
N VAL A 109 2.46 -31.76 -5.49
CA VAL A 109 2.64 -32.64 -6.65
C VAL A 109 1.61 -32.30 -7.72
N SER A 110 2.01 -32.31 -8.99
CA SER A 110 1.12 -32.02 -10.12
C SER A 110 -0.13 -32.91 -10.06
N GLY A 111 -1.32 -32.29 -10.05
CA GLY A 111 -2.62 -32.95 -9.98
C GLY A 111 -3.19 -33.14 -8.57
N GLU A 112 -2.43 -32.87 -7.51
CA GLU A 112 -2.96 -32.87 -6.13
C GLU A 112 -3.83 -31.64 -5.83
N ASP A 113 -4.59 -31.73 -4.74
CA ASP A 113 -5.47 -30.65 -4.29
C ASP A 113 -4.67 -29.64 -3.46
N ALA A 114 -4.56 -28.40 -3.94
CA ALA A 114 -4.01 -27.27 -3.21
C ALA A 114 -5.11 -26.55 -2.43
N ARG A 115 -4.83 -26.23 -1.16
CA ARG A 115 -5.67 -25.38 -0.31
C ARG A 115 -5.02 -24.02 -0.13
N LEU A 116 -5.69 -22.98 -0.63
CA LEU A 116 -5.31 -21.58 -0.49
C LEU A 116 -6.20 -20.92 0.55
N GLN A 117 -5.61 -20.15 1.46
CA GLN A 117 -6.32 -19.34 2.44
C GLN A 117 -5.99 -17.87 2.24
N LEU A 118 -7.01 -17.09 1.94
CA LEU A 118 -6.96 -15.63 1.91
C LEU A 118 -7.53 -15.13 3.21
N ARG A 119 -6.82 -14.21 3.87
CA ARG A 119 -7.30 -13.56 5.08
C ARG A 119 -7.32 -12.06 4.87
N VAL A 120 -8.50 -11.48 5.05
CA VAL A 120 -8.74 -10.04 5.02
C VAL A 120 -9.06 -9.59 6.43
N GLU A 121 -8.26 -8.69 6.99
CA GLU A 121 -8.44 -8.20 8.35
C GLU A 121 -8.41 -6.67 8.40
N ASN A 122 -9.48 -6.12 8.99
CA ASN A 122 -9.64 -4.69 9.22
C ASN A 122 -9.01 -4.27 10.55
N ASN A 123 -7.73 -3.92 10.53
CA ASN A 123 -7.03 -3.41 11.69
C ASN A 123 -7.27 -1.90 11.95
N SER A 124 -8.15 -1.25 11.19
CA SER A 124 -8.51 0.16 11.40
C SER A 124 -9.55 0.34 12.51
N ARG A 125 -9.90 1.59 12.82
CA ARG A 125 -11.00 1.95 13.76
C ARG A 125 -12.32 2.26 13.04
N VAL A 126 -12.34 2.13 11.71
CA VAL A 126 -13.47 2.52 10.85
C VAL A 126 -13.91 1.27 10.09
N ALA A 127 -15.22 1.08 9.91
CA ALA A 127 -15.71 0.00 9.07
C ALA A 127 -15.33 0.25 7.60
N TRP A 128 -15.14 -0.83 6.86
CA TRP A 128 -14.94 -0.78 5.41
C TRP A 128 -16.24 -1.15 4.72
N GLU A 129 -16.51 -0.47 3.62
CA GLU A 129 -17.64 -0.72 2.74
C GLU A 129 -17.13 -1.20 1.38
N ASN A 130 -18.00 -1.90 0.65
CA ASN A 130 -17.73 -2.41 -0.69
C ASN A 130 -16.41 -3.19 -0.80
N VAL A 131 -16.13 -4.03 0.20
CA VAL A 131 -14.92 -4.86 0.21
C VAL A 131 -15.07 -5.94 -0.87
N ASN A 132 -14.23 -5.84 -1.90
CA ASN A 132 -14.16 -6.77 -3.01
C ASN A 132 -12.78 -7.40 -3.07
N VAL A 133 -12.72 -8.74 -3.08
CA VAL A 133 -11.49 -9.52 -3.19
C VAL A 133 -11.48 -10.22 -4.53
N GLU A 134 -10.38 -10.09 -5.26
CA GLU A 134 -10.14 -10.74 -6.54
C GLU A 134 -8.90 -11.63 -6.42
N LEU A 135 -9.01 -12.89 -6.84
CA LEU A 135 -7.90 -13.84 -6.91
C LEU A 135 -7.70 -14.25 -8.37
N GLN A 136 -6.55 -13.90 -8.93
CA GLN A 136 -6.09 -14.38 -10.22
C GLN A 136 -5.42 -15.73 -10.01
N LEU A 137 -5.99 -16.74 -10.66
CA LEU A 137 -5.49 -18.11 -10.63
C LEU A 137 -4.48 -18.29 -11.77
N PRO A 138 -3.36 -19.00 -11.53
CA PRO A 138 -2.41 -19.35 -12.56
C PRO A 138 -3.03 -20.35 -13.55
N GLU A 139 -2.39 -20.49 -14.70
CA GLU A 139 -2.75 -21.51 -15.69
C GLU A 139 -2.65 -22.92 -15.08
N GLY A 140 -3.52 -23.82 -15.51
CA GLY A 140 -3.56 -25.20 -15.02
C GLY A 140 -4.23 -25.37 -13.65
N PHE A 141 -4.65 -24.29 -12.98
CA PHE A 141 -5.40 -24.39 -11.73
C PHE A 141 -6.90 -24.59 -11.99
N THR A 142 -7.45 -25.70 -11.50
CA THR A 142 -8.87 -26.01 -11.57
C THR A 142 -9.51 -25.92 -10.19
N THR A 143 -10.36 -24.92 -9.98
CA THR A 143 -11.09 -24.72 -8.72
C THR A 143 -12.08 -25.86 -8.47
N LYS A 144 -12.05 -26.44 -7.27
CA LYS A 144 -13.01 -27.45 -6.80
C LYS A 144 -14.08 -26.85 -5.88
N THR A 145 -13.63 -26.17 -4.83
CA THR A 145 -14.51 -25.58 -3.81
C THR A 145 -14.01 -24.21 -3.38
N THR A 146 -14.94 -23.34 -3.05
CA THR A 146 -14.66 -22.01 -2.49
C THR A 146 -15.57 -21.78 -1.30
N THR A 147 -15.02 -21.26 -0.21
CA THR A 147 -15.80 -20.90 0.98
C THR A 147 -15.35 -19.52 1.45
N PRO A 148 -16.22 -18.50 1.43
CA PRO A 148 -17.58 -18.47 0.87
C PRO A 148 -17.59 -18.68 -0.66
N LEU A 149 -18.79 -18.90 -1.23
CA LEU A 149 -18.98 -19.11 -2.66
C LEU A 149 -18.45 -17.90 -3.44
N ALA A 150 -17.50 -18.12 -4.35
CA ALA A 150 -17.00 -17.08 -5.22
C ALA A 150 -18.02 -16.73 -6.31
N VAL A 151 -18.15 -15.45 -6.63
CA VAL A 151 -18.77 -15.02 -7.88
C VAL A 151 -17.71 -15.18 -8.95
N ASN A 152 -17.99 -15.94 -10.02
CA ASN A 152 -17.08 -16.07 -11.15
C ASN A 152 -17.30 -14.90 -12.13
N PRO A 153 -16.45 -13.84 -12.13
CA PRO A 153 -16.57 -12.74 -13.09
C PRO A 153 -16.25 -13.15 -14.53
N SER A 154 -15.70 -14.36 -14.74
CA SER A 154 -15.34 -14.89 -16.06
C SER A 154 -16.54 -15.24 -16.94
N ALA A 155 -17.78 -15.20 -16.43
CA ALA A 155 -18.98 -15.08 -17.26
C ALA A 155 -19.04 -13.66 -17.85
N ARG A 156 -18.18 -13.42 -18.83
CA ARG A 156 -17.88 -12.12 -19.41
C ARG A 156 -19.14 -11.43 -19.94
N ALA A 157 -19.33 -10.16 -19.58
CA ALA A 157 -20.19 -9.27 -20.35
C ALA A 157 -19.67 -9.18 -21.81
N PRO A 158 -20.55 -9.29 -22.82
CA PRO A 158 -20.15 -9.24 -24.22
C PRO A 158 -19.45 -7.90 -24.52
N GLY A 159 -18.15 -7.92 -24.84
CA GLY A 159 -17.38 -6.74 -25.26
C GLY A 159 -16.10 -6.41 -24.49
N SER A 160 -15.78 -7.07 -23.38
CA SER A 160 -14.49 -6.86 -22.70
C SER A 160 -13.34 -7.56 -23.45
N ALA A 161 -12.19 -6.89 -23.63
CA ALA A 161 -11.02 -7.41 -24.35
C ALA A 161 -10.52 -8.74 -23.77
N ALA A 162 -10.41 -9.79 -24.61
CA ALA A 162 -10.15 -11.18 -24.24
C ALA A 162 -9.05 -11.32 -23.17
N ALA A 163 -9.39 -11.99 -22.06
CA ALA A 163 -8.38 -12.40 -21.08
C ALA A 163 -7.53 -13.51 -21.73
N PRO A 164 -6.25 -13.67 -21.37
CA PRO A 164 -5.44 -14.75 -21.89
C PRO A 164 -6.16 -16.09 -21.67
N PRO A 165 -6.22 -16.97 -22.68
CA PRO A 165 -6.79 -18.30 -22.49
C PRO A 165 -6.04 -19.01 -21.35
N GLY A 166 -6.78 -19.54 -20.36
CA GLY A 166 -6.21 -20.28 -19.23
C GLY A 166 -6.13 -19.53 -17.89
N ALA A 167 -6.27 -18.20 -17.87
CA ALA A 167 -6.28 -17.44 -16.62
C ALA A 167 -7.71 -17.27 -16.07
N ALA A 168 -8.04 -18.01 -15.01
CA ALA A 168 -9.30 -17.84 -14.29
C ALA A 168 -9.16 -16.76 -13.21
N THR A 169 -10.23 -15.99 -12.96
CA THR A 169 -10.29 -15.01 -11.87
C THR A 169 -11.50 -15.32 -11.00
N LEU A 170 -11.28 -15.46 -9.69
CA LEU A 170 -12.34 -15.57 -8.69
C LEU A 170 -12.57 -14.21 -8.04
N ALA A 171 -13.82 -13.84 -7.76
CA ALA A 171 -14.14 -12.62 -7.03
C ALA A 171 -15.10 -12.88 -5.86
N TRP A 172 -14.94 -12.12 -4.78
CA TRP A 172 -15.83 -12.14 -3.62
C TRP A 172 -16.21 -10.72 -3.23
N THR A 173 -17.51 -10.46 -3.20
CA THR A 173 -18.08 -9.23 -2.64
C THR A 173 -18.44 -9.47 -1.18
N LEU A 174 -17.58 -9.04 -0.25
CA LEU A 174 -17.78 -9.22 1.19
C LEU A 174 -18.73 -8.17 1.79
N GLY A 175 -19.01 -7.10 1.05
CA GLY A 175 -19.90 -6.02 1.50
C GLY A 175 -19.22 -5.14 2.55
N THR A 176 -19.80 -5.07 3.74
CA THR A 176 -19.28 -4.24 4.84
C THR A 176 -18.45 -5.10 5.79
N LEU A 177 -17.19 -4.73 6.03
CA LEU A 177 -16.32 -5.37 7.01
C LEU A 177 -16.16 -4.45 8.24
N PRO A 178 -16.73 -4.81 9.41
CA PRO A 178 -16.66 -3.98 10.61
C PRO A 178 -15.22 -3.66 11.04
N SER A 179 -15.07 -2.60 11.82
CA SER A 179 -13.80 -2.27 12.48
C SER A 179 -13.32 -3.47 13.32
N LYS A 180 -12.04 -3.83 13.22
CA LYS A 180 -11.43 -4.96 13.95
C LYS A 180 -11.96 -6.34 13.58
N ALA A 181 -12.75 -6.46 12.51
CA ALA A 181 -13.21 -7.75 12.02
C ALA A 181 -12.21 -8.37 11.01
N SER A 182 -12.26 -9.69 10.87
CA SER A 182 -11.53 -10.45 9.86
C SER A 182 -12.46 -11.42 9.14
N GLN A 183 -12.17 -11.66 7.86
CA GLN A 183 -12.84 -12.64 7.03
C GLN A 183 -11.82 -13.55 6.36
N ASP A 184 -12.04 -14.85 6.48
CA ASP A 184 -11.24 -15.87 5.82
C ASP A 184 -11.97 -16.39 4.58
N LEU A 185 -11.22 -16.56 3.49
CA LEU A 185 -11.68 -17.17 2.25
C LEU A 185 -10.78 -18.36 1.96
N VAL A 186 -11.39 -19.51 1.71
CA VAL A 186 -10.67 -20.75 1.42
C VAL A 186 -11.00 -21.18 0.00
N VAL A 187 -9.97 -21.44 -0.79
CA VAL A 187 -10.08 -21.97 -2.14
C VAL A 187 -9.36 -23.30 -2.18
N THR A 188 -10.06 -24.35 -2.60
CA THR A 188 -9.45 -25.65 -2.86
C THR A 188 -9.57 -25.96 -4.34
N GLY A 189 -8.50 -26.44 -4.95
CA GLY A 189 -8.46 -26.78 -6.37
C GLY A 189 -7.28 -27.67 -6.70
N ARG A 190 -7.23 -28.15 -7.94
CA ARG A 190 -6.10 -28.93 -8.46
C ARG A 190 -5.18 -28.05 -9.27
N LEU A 191 -3.87 -28.19 -9.07
CA LEU A 191 -2.87 -27.51 -9.86
C LEU A 191 -2.18 -28.50 -10.80
N LEU A 192 -2.29 -28.25 -12.11
CA LEU A 192 -1.54 -28.99 -13.14
C LEU A 192 -0.43 -28.09 -13.66
N GLY A 193 0.79 -28.62 -13.68
CA GLY A 193 1.96 -27.91 -14.19
C GLY A 193 3.13 -28.85 -14.41
N GLU A 194 4.17 -28.35 -15.08
CA GLU A 194 5.43 -29.06 -15.26
C GLU A 194 6.24 -29.07 -13.97
N GLU A 195 7.03 -30.12 -13.76
CA GLU A 195 7.91 -30.23 -12.59
C GLU A 195 8.91 -29.06 -12.55
N GLY A 196 9.06 -28.48 -11.36
CA GLY A 196 9.97 -27.35 -11.13
C GLY A 196 9.40 -25.99 -11.51
N THR A 197 8.18 -25.92 -12.06
CA THR A 197 7.51 -24.64 -12.34
C THR A 197 6.88 -24.06 -11.07
N ALA A 198 6.86 -22.72 -10.98
CA ALA A 198 6.22 -22.00 -9.88
C ALA A 198 4.90 -21.39 -10.35
N ALA A 199 3.79 -21.81 -9.74
CA ALA A 199 2.48 -21.25 -10.01
C ALA A 199 2.27 -20.00 -9.13
N LEU A 200 2.17 -18.83 -9.77
CA LEU A 200 2.00 -17.56 -9.09
C LEU A 200 0.51 -17.21 -8.92
N PHE A 201 0.08 -17.09 -7.68
CA PHE A 201 -1.23 -16.59 -7.31
C PHE A 201 -1.14 -15.11 -6.97
N HIS A 202 -2.01 -14.32 -7.58
CA HIS A 202 -2.09 -12.89 -7.33
C HIS A 202 -3.48 -12.54 -6.78
N ALA A 203 -3.52 -12.02 -5.56
CA ALA A 203 -4.74 -11.59 -4.92
C ALA A 203 -4.74 -10.08 -4.74
N ARG A 204 -5.91 -9.49 -4.91
CA ARG A 204 -6.16 -8.06 -4.77
C ARG A 204 -7.40 -7.84 -3.91
N VAL A 205 -7.32 -6.95 -2.95
CA VAL A 205 -8.49 -6.44 -2.21
C VAL A 205 -8.69 -4.96 -2.53
N THR A 206 -9.91 -4.59 -2.86
CA THR A 206 -10.33 -3.19 -3.02
C THR A 206 -11.46 -2.89 -2.05
N LEU A 207 -11.41 -1.71 -1.43
CA LEU A 207 -12.37 -1.31 -0.39
C LEU A 207 -12.53 0.21 -0.34
N VAL A 208 -13.61 0.65 0.31
CA VAL A 208 -13.90 2.06 0.57
C VAL A 208 -14.10 2.25 2.08
N PRO A 209 -13.29 3.07 2.78
CA PRO A 209 -13.54 3.38 4.18
C PRO A 209 -14.86 4.13 4.36
N GLN A 210 -15.69 3.73 5.33
CA GLN A 210 -17.00 4.34 5.58
C GLN A 210 -16.94 5.86 5.84
N ASN A 211 -15.82 6.36 6.38
CA ASN A 211 -15.66 7.78 6.66
C ASN A 211 -15.14 8.62 5.48
N ARG A 212 -14.81 7.98 4.35
CA ARG A 212 -14.35 8.62 3.11
C ARG A 212 -14.88 7.83 1.91
N PRO A 213 -16.15 8.03 1.52
CA PRO A 213 -16.75 7.30 0.40
C PRO A 213 -16.01 7.50 -0.93
N ASP A 214 -15.32 8.63 -1.11
CA ASP A 214 -14.55 8.94 -2.32
C ASP A 214 -13.15 8.29 -2.32
N ALA A 215 -12.69 7.76 -1.19
CA ALA A 215 -11.35 7.19 -1.06
C ALA A 215 -11.38 5.68 -1.30
N ARG A 216 -11.02 5.24 -2.50
CA ARG A 216 -10.78 3.82 -2.78
C ARG A 216 -9.37 3.42 -2.37
N THR A 217 -9.25 2.35 -1.59
CA THR A 217 -7.95 1.77 -1.24
C THR A 217 -7.82 0.38 -1.83
N GLU A 218 -6.61 0.04 -2.26
CA GLU A 218 -6.26 -1.24 -2.84
C GLU A 218 -5.05 -1.83 -2.11
N LYS A 219 -5.04 -3.14 -1.92
CA LYS A 219 -3.89 -3.89 -1.44
C LYS A 219 -3.76 -5.21 -2.19
N THR A 220 -2.53 -5.62 -2.48
CA THR A 220 -2.24 -6.88 -3.17
C THR A 220 -1.46 -7.83 -2.27
N ALA A 221 -1.60 -9.12 -2.54
CA ALA A 221 -0.84 -10.20 -1.91
C ALA A 221 -0.48 -11.23 -2.98
N PHE A 222 0.65 -11.90 -2.80
CA PHE A 222 1.16 -12.90 -3.73
C PHE A 222 1.49 -14.17 -2.97
N SER A 223 1.33 -15.31 -3.62
CA SER A 223 1.81 -16.60 -3.13
C SER A 223 2.30 -17.41 -4.33
N SER A 224 3.44 -18.08 -4.18
CA SER A 224 3.96 -19.01 -5.19
C SER A 224 3.88 -20.43 -4.64
N ILE A 225 3.46 -21.37 -5.48
CA ILE A 225 3.50 -22.80 -5.15
C ILE A 225 4.40 -23.48 -6.16
N ALA A 226 5.42 -24.20 -5.69
CA ALA A 226 6.28 -25.02 -6.55
C ALA A 226 5.57 -26.33 -6.92
N VAL A 227 5.54 -26.65 -8.22
CA VAL A 227 4.95 -27.89 -8.73
C VAL A 227 6.02 -28.99 -8.74
N GLY A 228 5.78 -30.07 -8.01
CA GLY A 228 6.57 -31.29 -8.05
C GLY A 228 6.10 -32.24 -9.14
N GLY A 229 7.02 -33.03 -9.69
CA GLY A 229 6.69 -34.10 -10.63
C GLY A 229 5.85 -35.18 -9.98
N ILE A 230 5.00 -35.83 -10.77
CA ILE A 230 4.27 -37.02 -10.32
C ILE A 230 5.30 -38.15 -10.20
N PRO A 231 5.43 -38.83 -9.04
CA PRO A 231 6.28 -40.00 -8.93
C PRO A 231 5.65 -41.15 -9.74
N VAL A 232 5.93 -41.19 -11.04
CA VAL A 232 5.48 -42.29 -11.91
C VAL A 232 6.61 -43.31 -11.98
N GLU A 233 6.48 -44.40 -11.22
CA GLU A 233 7.34 -45.57 -11.39
C GLU A 233 6.85 -46.40 -12.58
N LEU A 234 7.49 -46.25 -13.72
CA LEU A 234 7.20 -47.05 -14.91
C LEU A 234 7.88 -48.42 -14.78
N SER A 235 7.15 -49.42 -14.30
CA SER A 235 7.57 -50.82 -14.42
C SER A 235 7.14 -51.38 -15.77
N ILE A 236 8.11 -51.61 -16.66
CA ILE A 236 7.87 -52.30 -17.92
C ILE A 236 8.00 -53.79 -17.65
N ASP A 237 6.87 -54.48 -17.48
CA ASP A 237 6.85 -55.95 -17.45
C ASP A 237 7.03 -56.49 -18.87
N PHE A 238 8.26 -56.83 -19.20
CA PHE A 238 8.53 -57.64 -20.38
C PHE A 238 8.02 -59.05 -20.13
N ARG A 239 6.74 -59.29 -20.45
CA ARG A 239 6.26 -60.67 -20.65
C ARG A 239 7.16 -61.30 -21.69
N ARG A 240 8.07 -62.16 -21.24
CA ARG A 240 8.75 -63.10 -22.14
C ARG A 240 7.64 -63.88 -22.80
N CYS A 241 7.34 -63.56 -24.06
CA CYS A 241 6.64 -64.49 -24.93
C CYS A 241 7.50 -65.74 -24.95
N HIS A 242 7.12 -66.70 -24.11
CA HIS A 242 7.70 -68.02 -24.08
C HIS A 242 7.27 -68.67 -25.39
N ARG A 243 8.03 -68.38 -26.45
CA ARG A 243 7.92 -69.03 -27.73
C ARG A 243 8.33 -70.48 -27.45
N SER A 244 7.32 -71.32 -27.26
CA SER A 244 7.45 -72.77 -27.14
C SER A 244 8.25 -73.28 -28.35
N SER A 245 9.56 -73.44 -28.18
CA SER A 245 10.43 -73.99 -29.21
C SER A 245 10.40 -75.52 -29.11
N LYS A 246 9.32 -76.12 -29.60
CA LYS A 246 9.37 -77.48 -30.14
C LYS A 246 9.39 -77.38 -31.67
N ALA A 247 10.56 -77.01 -32.21
CA ALA A 247 10.87 -77.21 -33.62
C ALA A 247 12.34 -77.57 -33.73
N LYS A 248 12.62 -78.86 -33.52
CA LYS A 248 13.89 -79.50 -33.80
C LYS A 248 13.88 -79.82 -35.30
N SER A 249 14.36 -78.90 -36.12
CA SER A 249 14.76 -79.20 -37.50
C SER A 249 16.17 -78.68 -37.71
N GLN A 250 17.09 -79.63 -37.74
CA GLN A 250 18.42 -79.49 -38.28
C GLN A 250 18.32 -78.90 -39.69
N LEU A 251 19.11 -77.87 -39.98
CA LEU A 251 19.69 -77.63 -41.31
C LEU A 251 21.00 -76.85 -41.13
N PRO A 252 22.02 -77.14 -41.96
CA PRO A 252 23.39 -76.72 -41.75
C PRO A 252 23.70 -75.39 -42.45
N GLY A 253 24.63 -74.66 -41.85
CA GLY A 253 25.56 -73.75 -42.52
C GLY A 253 24.97 -72.53 -43.24
N LEU A 254 25.23 -71.34 -42.71
CA LEU A 254 25.64 -70.22 -43.57
C LEU A 254 26.38 -69.14 -42.78
N SER A 255 27.50 -68.75 -43.38
CA SER A 255 28.46 -67.65 -43.19
C SER A 255 28.26 -66.60 -42.08
N LYS A 256 29.38 -66.43 -41.36
CA LYS A 256 29.91 -65.16 -40.84
C LYS A 256 29.61 -63.99 -41.79
N ASP A 257 29.07 -62.90 -41.25
CA ASP A 257 29.67 -61.56 -41.38
C ASP A 257 28.97 -60.57 -40.44
N SER A 258 29.76 -59.91 -39.61
CA SER A 258 29.34 -59.00 -38.56
C SER A 258 29.68 -57.56 -38.97
N PRO A 259 28.72 -56.63 -39.06
CA PRO A 259 29.05 -55.21 -39.05
C PRO A 259 29.01 -54.67 -37.62
N THR A 260 30.18 -54.28 -37.15
CA THR A 260 30.45 -53.53 -35.92
C THR A 260 29.64 -52.21 -35.91
N PRO A 261 28.80 -51.92 -34.90
CA PRO A 261 28.20 -50.61 -34.78
C PRO A 261 29.26 -49.59 -34.32
N GLN A 262 29.54 -48.61 -35.18
CA GLN A 262 30.37 -47.45 -34.87
C GLN A 262 29.76 -46.64 -33.73
N ASN A 263 30.51 -46.59 -32.64
CA ASN A 263 30.37 -45.70 -31.50
C ASN A 263 30.48 -44.23 -31.96
N ARG A 264 29.37 -43.48 -31.97
CA ARG A 264 29.36 -42.03 -32.20
C ARG A 264 29.40 -41.31 -30.86
N SER A 265 30.51 -40.62 -30.63
CA SER A 265 30.74 -39.75 -29.48
C SER A 265 29.71 -38.61 -29.38
N PRO A 266 29.29 -38.23 -28.16
CA PRO A 266 28.46 -37.05 -27.96
C PRO A 266 29.26 -35.77 -28.25
N ARG A 267 28.71 -34.91 -29.13
CA ARG A 267 29.19 -33.54 -29.36
C ARG A 267 28.94 -32.69 -28.12
N ASN A 268 30.04 -32.23 -27.54
CA ASN A 268 30.09 -31.23 -26.49
C ASN A 268 29.70 -29.87 -27.09
N TRP A 269 28.60 -29.27 -26.65
CA TRP A 269 28.28 -27.86 -26.92
C TRP A 269 28.57 -27.08 -25.64
N GLY A 270 29.65 -26.31 -25.68
CA GLY A 270 29.96 -25.32 -24.67
C GLY A 270 29.37 -23.96 -25.02
N LEU A 271 29.22 -23.16 -23.96
CA LEU A 271 28.91 -21.73 -23.85
C LEU A 271 27.43 -21.34 -23.94
#